data_AF-A0AAD6UXF8-F1
#
_entry.id   AF-A0AAD6UXF8-F1
#
_cell.length_a   1.000
_cell.length_b   1.000
_cell.length_c   1.000
_cell.angle_alpha   90.00
_cell.angle_beta   90.00
_cell.angle_gamma   90.00
#
_symmetry.space_group_name_H-M   'P 1'
#
loop_
_entity.id
_entity.type
_entity.pdbx_description
1 polymer ?
#
loop_
_entity_poly.entity_id
_entity_poly.type
_entity_poly.pdbx_seq_one_letter_code
_entity_poly.pdbx_strand_id
1 'polypeptide(L)'
;MLVQSRLDGNIRDALQSKKILDEARKQAVRDSEGGYSSCSAVIHAKIRNGFVTENPGKTAHEWQVDFAEAIELRLDCSLLADTGAGNTMPFINAAGDQSGQDCYNYGCRTT
;
A
#
# COMPACT_ATOMS: atom_id res chain seq x y z
N MET A 1 19.59 -10.55 -26.04
CA MET A 1 18.14 -10.39 -26.30
C MET A 1 17.26 -10.73 -25.07
N LEU A 2 17.64 -11.67 -24.21
CA LEU A 2 16.84 -12.10 -23.04
C LEU A 2 16.69 -11.06 -21.91
N VAL A 3 17.64 -10.14 -21.76
CA VAL A 3 17.59 -9.12 -20.69
C VAL A 3 16.51 -8.08 -20.98
N GLN A 4 16.41 -7.63 -22.23
CA GLN A 4 15.40 -6.65 -22.64
C GLN A 4 13.98 -7.20 -22.48
N SER A 5 13.72 -8.44 -22.89
CA SER A 5 12.41 -9.07 -22.74
C SER A 5 11.97 -9.23 -21.29
N ARG A 6 12.91 -9.39 -20.35
CA ARG A 6 12.61 -9.46 -18.90
C ARG A 6 12.28 -8.08 -18.33
N LEU A 7 13.05 -7.06 -18.70
CA LEU A 7 12.77 -5.67 -18.34
C LEU A 7 11.38 -5.25 -18.83
N ASP A 8 11.04 -5.56 -20.08
CA ASP A 8 9.74 -5.26 -20.66
C ASP A 8 8.61 -6.07 -20.00
N GLY A 9 8.89 -7.28 -19.50
CA GLY A 9 7.97 -8.05 -18.65
C GLY A 9 7.69 -7.35 -17.32
N ASN A 10 8.75 -7.04 -16.57
CA ASN A 10 8.65 -6.40 -15.25
C ASN A 10 7.90 -5.06 -15.31
N ILE A 11 8.14 -4.26 -16.36
CA ILE A 11 7.45 -2.98 -16.55
C ILE A 11 5.96 -3.21 -16.80
N ARG A 12 5.60 -4.19 -17.65
CA ARG A 12 4.18 -4.52 -17.91
C ARG A 12 3.48 -4.97 -16.64
N ASP A 13 4.13 -5.83 -15.85
CA ASP A 13 3.57 -6.34 -14.60
C ASP A 13 3.38 -5.21 -13.59
N ALA A 14 4.37 -4.31 -13.44
CA ALA A 14 4.26 -3.14 -12.56
C ALA A 14 3.11 -2.20 -12.98
N LEU A 15 2.95 -1.95 -14.28
CA LEU A 15 1.85 -1.13 -14.80
C LEU A 15 0.49 -1.78 -14.55
N GLN A 16 0.39 -3.11 -14.70
CA GLN A 16 -0.83 -3.84 -14.44
C GLN A 16 -1.19 -3.82 -12.95
N SER A 17 -0.22 -4.07 -12.06
CA SER A 17 -0.41 -4.01 -10.62
C SER A 17 -0.87 -2.63 -10.16
N LYS A 18 -0.30 -1.56 -10.72
CA LYS A 18 -0.74 -0.19 -10.42
C LYS A 18 -2.20 0.05 -10.82
N LYS A 19 -2.62 -0.44 -12.00
CA LYS A 19 -4.01 -0.34 -12.43
C LYS A 19 -4.95 -1.09 -11.48
N ILE A 20 -4.58 -2.29 -11.04
CA ILE A 20 -5.38 -3.09 -10.10
C ILE A 20 -5.52 -2.34 -8.77
N LEU A 21 -4.42 -1.80 -8.24
CA LEU A 21 -4.45 -0.99 -7.02
C LEU A 21 -5.33 0.25 -7.19
N ASP A 22 -5.24 0.95 -8.31
CA ASP A 22 -6.08 2.12 -8.59
C ASP A 22 -7.56 1.77 -8.71
N GLU A 23 -7.91 0.63 -9.30
CA GLU A 23 -9.30 0.15 -9.32
C GLU A 23 -9.79 -0.26 -7.94
N ALA A 24 -8.94 -0.89 -7.12
CA ALA A 24 -9.26 -1.23 -5.74
C ALA A 24 -9.48 0.03 -4.90
N ARG A 25 -8.64 1.07 -5.08
CA ARG A 25 -8.84 2.39 -4.46
C ARG A 25 -10.19 2.97 -4.86
N LYS A 26 -10.55 2.97 -6.15
CA LYS A 26 -11.86 3.46 -6.61
C LYS A 26 -13.02 2.64 -6.05
N GLN A 27 -12.87 1.32 -5.94
CA GLN A 27 -13.88 0.45 -5.35
C GLN A 27 -14.07 0.78 -3.87
N ALA A 28 -12.98 0.95 -3.12
CA ALA A 28 -13.04 1.38 -1.73
C ALA A 28 -13.69 2.77 -1.56
N VAL A 29 -13.50 3.71 -2.52
CA VAL A 29 -14.27 4.98 -2.56
C VAL A 29 -15.75 4.74 -2.72
N ARG A 30 -16.17 3.82 -3.60
CA ARG A 30 -17.58 3.51 -3.83
C ARG A 30 -18.23 2.84 -2.61
N ASP A 31 -17.51 1.93 -1.97
CA ASP A 31 -18.02 1.13 -0.85
C ASP A 31 -18.02 1.93 0.46
N SER A 32 -17.11 2.89 0.59
CA SER A 32 -17.21 3.91 1.62
C SER A 32 -18.31 4.91 1.24
N GLU A 33 -19.24 5.24 2.13
CA GLU A 33 -20.25 6.29 1.89
C GLU A 33 -19.62 7.72 1.86
N GLY A 34 -18.48 7.91 1.18
CA GLY A 34 -17.78 9.19 0.99
C GLY A 34 -16.40 9.30 1.65
N GLY A 35 -15.89 8.25 2.29
CA GLY A 35 -14.68 8.33 3.13
C GLY A 35 -13.34 8.08 2.42
N TYR A 36 -13.24 7.06 1.56
CA TYR A 36 -11.94 6.53 1.16
C TYR A 36 -11.08 7.49 0.31
N SER A 37 -11.70 8.38 -0.48
CA SER A 37 -10.96 9.38 -1.28
C SER A 37 -10.19 10.36 -0.40
N SER A 38 -10.68 10.63 0.81
CA SER A 38 -9.94 11.36 1.84
C SER A 38 -8.96 10.43 2.58
N CYS A 39 -9.28 9.14 2.70
CA CYS A 39 -8.48 8.16 3.43
C CYS A 39 -7.22 7.66 2.72
N SER A 40 -7.09 7.59 1.38
CA SER A 40 -5.85 7.05 0.77
C SER A 40 -4.60 7.85 1.16
N ALA A 41 -4.68 9.19 1.14
CA ALA A 41 -3.61 10.06 1.64
C ALA A 41 -3.38 9.88 3.15
N VAL A 42 -4.43 9.63 3.93
CA VAL A 42 -4.35 9.37 5.38
C VAL A 42 -3.73 8.00 5.65
N ILE A 43 -4.05 6.97 4.87
CA ILE A 43 -3.49 5.62 4.96
C ILE A 43 -2.01 5.69 4.63
N HIS A 44 -1.63 6.39 3.56
CA HIS A 44 -0.22 6.63 3.22
C HIS A 44 0.52 7.37 4.32
N ALA A 45 -0.09 8.39 4.91
CA ALA A 45 0.47 9.12 6.04
C ALA A 45 0.61 8.23 7.29
N LYS A 46 -0.40 7.42 7.62
CA LYS A 46 -0.39 6.45 8.72
C LYS A 46 0.76 5.45 8.54
N ILE A 47 0.87 4.88 7.34
CA ILE A 47 1.95 3.94 6.99
C ILE A 47 3.32 4.64 7.12
N ARG A 48 3.50 5.81 6.52
CA ARG A 48 4.78 6.53 6.59
C ARG A 48 5.15 6.89 8.02
N ASN A 49 4.20 7.40 8.80
CA ASN A 49 4.43 7.81 10.17
C ASN A 49 4.77 6.61 11.07
N GLY A 50 4.00 5.52 10.97
CA GLY A 50 4.28 4.29 11.71
C GLY A 50 5.68 3.76 11.40
N PHE A 51 6.07 3.76 10.12
CA PHE A 51 7.41 3.31 9.72
C PHE A 51 8.51 4.19 10.31
N VAL A 52 8.37 5.52 10.25
CA VAL A 52 9.35 6.47 10.78
C VAL A 52 9.47 6.38 12.30
N THR A 53 8.35 6.19 13.01
CA THR A 53 8.33 6.03 14.47
C THR A 53 9.13 4.79 14.89
N GLU A 54 8.96 3.68 14.20
CA GLU A 54 9.67 2.43 14.50
C GLU A 54 11.11 2.41 13.95
N ASN A 55 11.39 3.20 12.91
CA ASN A 55 12.68 3.25 12.22
C ASN A 55 13.19 4.70 12.09
N PRO A 56 13.67 5.31 13.19
CA PRO A 56 14.16 6.68 13.17
C PRO A 56 15.25 6.88 12.11
N GLY A 57 15.13 7.95 11.32
CA GLY A 57 16.08 8.30 10.27
C GLY A 57 15.91 7.52 8.95
N LYS A 58 14.88 6.68 8.81
CA LYS A 58 14.53 6.02 7.54
C LYS A 58 13.22 6.55 6.99
N THR A 59 13.08 6.51 5.67
CA THR A 59 11.86 6.89 4.95
C THR A 59 11.42 5.76 4.05
N ALA A 60 10.13 5.48 4.06
CA ALA A 60 9.47 4.54 3.17
C ALA A 60 9.57 4.97 1.69
N HIS A 61 9.94 4.05 0.80
CA HIS A 61 9.79 4.25 -0.64
C HIS A 61 8.31 4.20 -1.02
N GLU A 62 7.94 4.91 -2.09
CA GLU A 62 6.55 4.99 -2.56
C GLU A 62 5.96 3.60 -2.86
N TRP A 63 6.70 2.74 -3.55
CA TRP A 63 6.25 1.39 -3.86
C TRP A 63 6.00 0.53 -2.60
N GLN A 64 6.73 0.78 -1.50
CA GLN A 64 6.53 0.08 -0.24
C GLN A 64 5.20 0.50 0.40
N VAL A 65 4.87 1.79 0.32
CA VAL A 65 3.60 2.33 0.81
C VAL A 65 2.43 1.84 -0.05
N ASP A 66 2.58 1.83 -1.37
CA ASP A 66 1.57 1.29 -2.28
C ASP A 66 1.30 -0.19 -2.03
N PHE A 67 2.35 -0.98 -1.78
CA PHE A 67 2.21 -2.40 -1.46
C PHE A 67 1.55 -2.62 -0.10
N ALA A 68 1.90 -1.81 0.91
CA ALA A 68 1.26 -1.86 2.21
C ALA A 68 -0.24 -1.49 2.12
N GLU A 69 -0.60 -0.45 1.36
CA GLU A 69 -2.01 -0.12 1.10
C GLU A 69 -2.74 -1.25 0.36
N ALA A 70 -2.09 -1.93 -0.59
CA ALA A 70 -2.67 -3.09 -1.26
C ALA A 70 -3.00 -4.23 -0.29
N ILE A 71 -2.15 -4.47 0.72
CA ILE A 71 -2.43 -5.43 1.80
C ILE A 71 -3.62 -4.97 2.66
N GLU A 72 -3.68 -3.70 3.05
CA GLU A 72 -4.81 -3.12 3.82
C GLU A 72 -6.14 -3.25 3.06
N LEU A 73 -6.10 -3.07 1.75
CA LEU A 73 -7.24 -3.30 0.83
C LEU A 73 -7.57 -4.77 0.61
N ARG A 74 -6.86 -5.69 1.29
CA ARG A 74 -7.04 -7.15 1.19
C ARG A 74 -6.87 -7.69 -0.24
N LEU A 75 -5.97 -7.10 -1.01
CA LEU A 75 -5.61 -7.63 -2.33
C LEU A 75 -4.63 -8.81 -2.18
N ASP A 76 -4.78 -9.80 -3.05
CA ASP A 76 -3.77 -10.84 -3.21
C ASP A 76 -2.53 -10.25 -3.87
N CYS A 77 -1.43 -10.19 -3.11
CA CYS A 77 -0.22 -9.51 -3.52
C CYS A 77 0.96 -10.48 -3.68
N SER A 78 1.78 -10.28 -4.70
CA SER A 78 3.09 -10.92 -4.86
C SER A 78 4.15 -9.84 -5.04
N LEU A 79 5.21 -9.87 -4.23
CA LEU A 79 6.30 -8.89 -4.27
C LEU A 79 7.54 -9.48 -4.93
N LEU A 80 8.00 -8.83 -6.01
CA LEU A 80 9.27 -9.13 -6.66
C LEU A 80 10.24 -7.97 -6.36
N ALA A 81 11.19 -8.22 -5.45
CA ALA A 81 12.19 -7.25 -5.05
C ALA A 81 13.50 -7.93 -4.68
N ASP A 82 14.63 -7.27 -4.97
CA ASP A 82 15.95 -7.76 -4.62
C ASP A 82 16.17 -7.80 -3.10
N THR A 83 17.14 -8.60 -2.67
CA THR A 83 17.53 -8.66 -1.25
C THR A 83 18.09 -7.30 -0.82
N GLY A 84 17.63 -6.80 0.32
CA GLY A 84 18.05 -5.49 0.86
C GLY A 84 17.28 -4.29 0.28
N ALA A 85 16.37 -4.48 -0.67
CA ALA A 85 15.50 -3.41 -1.18
C ALA A 85 14.46 -2.91 -0.16
N GLY A 86 14.36 -3.55 1.02
CA GLY A 86 13.39 -3.19 2.05
C GLY A 86 12.01 -3.83 1.84
N ASN A 87 11.96 -5.03 1.27
CA ASN A 87 10.73 -5.81 1.05
C ASN A 87 10.01 -6.22 2.35
N THR A 88 10.65 -6.11 3.52
CA THR A 88 10.06 -6.38 4.83
C THR A 88 9.11 -5.27 5.28
N MET A 89 9.39 -4.01 4.91
CA MET A 89 8.64 -2.84 5.40
C MET A 89 7.12 -2.97 5.20
N PRO A 90 6.61 -3.37 4.01
CA PRO A 90 5.17 -3.39 3.78
C PRO A 90 4.39 -4.34 4.70
N PHE A 91 5.06 -5.36 5.25
CA PHE A 91 4.45 -6.35 6.14
C PHE A 91 4.48 -5.96 7.62
N ILE A 92 5.42 -5.11 8.02
CA ILE A 92 5.55 -4.66 9.42
C ILE A 92 4.37 -3.76 9.79
N ASN A 93 4.04 -2.83 8.90
CA ASN A 93 2.96 -1.88 9.16
C ASN A 93 1.56 -2.51 9.06
N ALA A 94 1.37 -3.48 8.17
CA ALA A 94 0.09 -4.19 8.04
C ALA A 94 -0.22 -5.11 9.24
N ALA A 95 0.80 -5.56 9.96
CA ALA A 95 0.64 -6.41 11.16
C ALA A 95 0.34 -5.61 12.44
N GLY A 96 0.53 -4.29 12.43
CA GLY A 96 0.34 -3.41 13.59
C GLY A 96 -1.12 -3.09 13.92
N ASP A 97 -2.07 -3.42 13.06
CA ASP A 97 -3.51 -3.14 13.22
C ASP A 97 -4.34 -4.43 13.40
N GLN A 98 -3.87 -5.34 14.27
CA GLN A 98 -4.65 -6.52 14.67
C GLN A 98 -5.67 -6.22 15.79
N SER A 99 -5.73 -4.98 16.30
CA SER A 99 -6.90 -4.51 17.03
C SER A 99 -8.00 -4.25 16.01
N GLY A 100 -9.02 -5.13 15.95
CA GLY A 100 -10.17 -5.03 15.05
C GLY A 100 -11.09 -3.82 15.27
N GLN A 101 -10.53 -2.61 15.29
CA GLN A 101 -11.12 -1.28 15.43
C GLN A 101 -10.09 -0.35 14.77
N ASP A 102 -10.15 0.05 13.49
CA ASP A 102 -10.86 1.29 13.12
C ASP A 102 -10.74 1.64 11.62
N CYS A 103 -10.63 0.65 10.73
CA CYS A 103 -10.77 0.90 9.28
C CYS A 103 -12.05 0.30 8.67
N TYR A 104 -12.77 -0.53 9.43
CA TYR A 104 -14.14 -0.97 9.08
C TYR A 104 -15.21 0.06 9.44
N ASN A 105 -14.85 1.12 10.15
CA ASN A 105 -15.69 2.31 10.28
C ASN A 105 -15.21 3.33 9.25
N TYR A 106 -15.83 3.36 8.08
CA TYR A 106 -15.77 4.50 7.15
C TYR A 106 -16.48 5.72 7.76
N GLY A 107 -16.02 6.17 8.92
CA GLY A 107 -16.45 7.39 9.58
C GLY A 107 -15.33 8.41 9.50
N CYS A 108 -15.34 9.21 8.43
CA CYS A 108 -14.61 10.47 8.41
C CYS A 108 -15.25 11.40 9.46
N ARG A 109 -14.90 11.23 10.75
CA ARG A 109 -15.24 12.20 11.80
C ARG A 109 -14.14 13.25 11.83
N THR A 110 -14.31 14.27 11.01
CA THR A 110 -13.74 15.60 11.27
C THR A 110 -14.42 16.18 12.51
N THR A 111 -13.68 16.37 13.60
CA THR A 111 -14.02 17.39 14.61
C THR A 111 -13.58 18.75 14.14
#